data_AF-M3F7N8-F1
#
_entry.id   AF-M3F7N8-F1
#
_cell.length_a   1.000
_cell.length_b   1.000
_cell.length_c   1.000
_cell.angle_alpha   90.00
_cell.angle_beta   90.00
_cell.angle_gamma   90.00
#
_symmetry.space_group_name_H-M   'P 1'
#
loop_
_entity.id
_entity.type
_entity.pdbx_description
1 polymer ?
#
loop_
_entity_poly.entity_id
_entity_poly.type
_entity_poly.pdbx_seq_one_letter_code
_entity_poly.pdbx_strand_id
1 'polypeptide(L)'
;MSGCLSKIKEISDYKIQNNGVFHIVLTGGDTAQLIYSELKYLKTDWSKWFFYFGDERCVPEGHVDSNSLMVQKSLFEFLPVNEKQIFMIPGYLGAKKVLWNIQNLFN
;
A
#
# COMPACT_ATOMS: atom_id res chain seq x y z
N MET A 1 -11.39 -1.83 -15.55
CA MET A 1 -10.96 -2.11 -14.16
C MET A 1 -10.96 -3.58 -13.77
N SER A 2 -11.93 -4.42 -14.19
CA SER A 2 -12.10 -5.79 -13.65
C SER A 2 -10.89 -6.72 -13.80
N GLY A 3 -10.14 -6.64 -14.91
CA GLY A 3 -8.98 -7.52 -15.15
C GLY A 3 -7.83 -7.34 -14.15
N CYS A 4 -7.51 -6.10 -13.78
CA CYS A 4 -6.44 -5.82 -12.81
C CYS A 4 -6.82 -6.33 -11.41
N LEU A 5 -8.05 -6.07 -10.98
CA LEU A 5 -8.54 -6.50 -9.68
C LEU A 5 -8.56 -8.03 -9.57
N SER A 6 -9.04 -8.72 -10.60
CA SER A 6 -9.00 -10.19 -10.67
C SER A 6 -7.57 -10.72 -10.58
N LYS A 7 -6.60 -10.08 -11.23
CA LYS A 7 -5.21 -10.52 -11.18
C LYS A 7 -4.58 -10.32 -9.81
N ILE A 8 -4.86 -9.19 -9.15
CA ILE A 8 -4.44 -8.96 -7.76
C ILE A 8 -5.00 -10.05 -6.86
N LYS A 9 -6.30 -10.37 -6.99
CA LYS A 9 -6.94 -11.44 -6.21
C LYS A 9 -6.23 -12.78 -6.40
N GLU A 10 -6.04 -13.22 -7.65
CA GLU A 10 -5.39 -14.48 -8.00
C GLU A 10 -3.99 -14.58 -7.36
N ILE A 11 -3.19 -13.53 -7.49
CA ILE A 11 -1.83 -13.50 -6.93
C ILE A 11 -1.88 -13.51 -5.40
N SER A 12 -2.78 -12.72 -4.79
CA SER A 12 -2.90 -12.64 -3.34
C SER A 12 -3.32 -13.98 -2.72
N ASP A 13 -4.31 -14.66 -3.30
CA ASP A 13 -4.78 -15.95 -2.84
C ASP A 13 -3.65 -16.99 -2.93
N TYR A 14 -2.95 -17.04 -4.07
CA TYR A 14 -1.82 -17.94 -4.26
C TYR A 14 -0.72 -17.69 -3.23
N LYS A 15 -0.35 -16.43 -2.96
CA LYS A 15 0.70 -16.09 -1.99
C LYS A 15 0.27 -16.39 -0.55
N ILE A 16 -0.95 -16.09 -0.17
CA ILE A 16 -1.48 -16.43 1.16
C ILE A 16 -1.49 -17.94 1.35
N GLN A 17 -1.91 -18.71 0.34
CA GLN A 17 -1.95 -20.17 0.42
C GLN A 17 -0.55 -20.80 0.58
N ASN A 18 0.46 -20.29 -0.13
CA ASN A 18 1.79 -20.92 -0.18
C ASN A 18 2.78 -20.35 0.86
N ASN A 19 2.64 -19.08 1.22
CA ASN A 19 3.59 -18.36 2.07
C ASN A 19 2.94 -17.86 3.37
N GLY A 20 1.64 -18.04 3.54
CA GLY A 20 0.87 -17.57 4.69
C GLY A 20 0.55 -16.06 4.67
N VAL A 21 1.18 -15.29 3.79
CA VAL A 21 1.07 -13.82 3.69
C VAL A 21 1.18 -13.33 2.24
N PHE A 22 0.66 -12.14 1.97
CA PHE A 22 0.78 -11.44 0.69
C PHE A 22 1.34 -10.03 0.90
N HIS A 23 2.37 -9.68 0.15
CA HIS A 23 3.01 -8.36 0.18
C HIS A 23 2.73 -7.63 -1.13
N ILE A 24 2.34 -6.35 -1.04
CA ILE A 24 2.07 -5.49 -2.20
C ILE A 24 2.75 -4.14 -2.05
N VAL A 25 3.35 -3.66 -3.14
CA VAL A 25 3.91 -2.31 -3.23
C VAL A 25 2.88 -1.40 -3.89
N LEU A 26 2.59 -0.28 -3.24
CA LEU A 26 1.65 0.75 -3.63
C LEU A 26 2.38 1.91 -4.30
N THR A 27 1.70 2.54 -5.24
CA THR A 27 2.19 3.66 -6.04
C THR A 27 1.15 4.76 -6.11
N GLY A 28 1.60 5.97 -6.44
CA GLY A 28 0.72 7.10 -6.70
C GLY A 28 -0.05 7.02 -8.03
N GLY A 29 -0.89 8.03 -8.25
CA GLY A 29 -1.57 8.28 -9.53
C GLY A 29 -3.00 7.75 -9.60
N ASP A 30 -3.79 8.37 -10.49
CA ASP A 30 -5.24 8.20 -10.54
C ASP A 30 -5.67 6.77 -10.88
N THR A 31 -4.97 6.11 -11.80
CA THR A 31 -5.27 4.70 -12.16
C THR A 31 -5.10 3.78 -10.94
N ALA A 32 -4.06 3.99 -10.14
CA ALA A 32 -3.82 3.21 -8.93
C ALA A 32 -4.89 3.50 -7.88
N GLN A 33 -5.23 4.78 -7.67
CA GLN A 33 -6.30 5.22 -6.77
C GLN A 33 -7.64 4.53 -7.08
N LEU A 34 -8.01 4.44 -8.36
CA LEU A 34 -9.23 3.78 -8.81
C LEU A 34 -9.21 2.27 -8.57
N ILE A 35 -8.05 1.62 -8.65
CA ILE A 35 -7.94 0.19 -8.31
C ILE A 35 -8.08 0.01 -6.80
N TYR A 36 -7.47 0.89 -6.00
CA TYR A 36 -7.51 0.83 -4.54
C TYR A 36 -8.92 0.99 -3.98
N SER A 37 -9.72 1.91 -4.53
CA SER A 37 -11.12 2.08 -4.11
C SER A 37 -11.98 0.83 -4.31
N GLU A 38 -11.58 -0.06 -5.22
CA GLU A 38 -12.27 -1.31 -5.52
C GLU A 38 -11.76 -2.51 -4.72
N LEU A 39 -10.58 -2.42 -4.10
CA LEU A 39 -9.99 -3.53 -3.33
C LEU A 39 -10.86 -3.95 -2.15
N LYS A 40 -11.60 -3.02 -1.54
CA LYS A 40 -12.53 -3.30 -0.43
C LYS A 40 -13.62 -4.30 -0.77
N TYR A 41 -13.92 -4.51 -2.05
CA TYR A 41 -14.91 -5.49 -2.51
C TYR A 41 -14.32 -6.91 -2.68
N LEU A 42 -13.00 -7.07 -2.58
CA LEU A 42 -12.37 -8.39 -2.62
C LEU A 42 -12.69 -9.18 -1.35
N LYS A 43 -13.10 -10.44 -1.55
CA LYS A 43 -13.15 -11.43 -0.48
C LYS A 43 -11.77 -12.05 -0.31
N THR A 44 -11.08 -11.68 0.77
CA THR A 44 -9.75 -12.17 1.14
C THR A 44 -9.55 -12.02 2.67
N ASP A 45 -8.52 -12.66 3.22
CA ASP A 45 -8.12 -12.45 4.61
C ASP A 45 -7.16 -11.27 4.72
N TRP A 46 -7.70 -10.08 5.01
CA TRP A 46 -6.93 -8.84 5.13
C TRP A 46 -5.85 -8.88 6.19
N SER A 47 -5.93 -9.78 7.20
CA SER A 47 -4.88 -9.93 8.22
C SER A 47 -3.56 -10.47 7.66
N LYS A 48 -3.59 -11.01 6.44
CA LYS A 48 -2.41 -11.58 5.74
C LYS A 48 -1.77 -10.63 4.75
N TRP A 49 -2.32 -9.44 4.57
CA TRP A 49 -1.82 -8.45 3.60
C TRP A 49 -0.84 -7.49 4.26
N PHE A 50 0.25 -7.18 3.56
CA PHE A 50 1.24 -6.20 3.97
C PHE A 50 1.50 -5.23 2.82
N PHE A 51 1.48 -3.93 3.12
CA PHE A 51 1.48 -2.85 2.15
C PHE A 51 2.74 -2.01 2.30
N TYR A 52 3.41 -1.74 1.20
CA TYR A 52 4.65 -0.96 1.15
C TYR A 52 4.46 0.18 0.17
N PHE A 53 4.98 1.38 0.48
CA PHE A 53 4.99 2.47 -0.49
C PHE A 53 6.26 2.36 -1.36
N GLY A 54 6.09 2.34 -2.69
CA GLY A 54 7.23 2.28 -3.62
C GLY A 54 7.96 3.61 -3.77
N ASP A 55 7.21 4.71 -3.68
CA ASP A 55 7.71 6.08 -3.68
C ASP A 55 6.81 6.97 -2.79
N GLU A 56 7.33 8.12 -2.39
CA GLU A 56 6.55 9.17 -1.72
C GLU A 56 7.14 10.54 -2.10
N ARG A 57 6.26 11.53 -2.19
CA ARG A 57 6.61 12.92 -2.47
C ARG A 57 7.21 13.55 -1.21
N CYS A 58 8.27 14.35 -1.39
CA CYS A 58 8.88 15.13 -0.30
C CYS A 58 8.07 16.42 -0.06
N VAL A 59 6.85 16.26 0.41
CA VAL A 59 5.91 17.35 0.73
C VAL A 59 5.59 17.35 2.24
N PRO A 60 5.09 18.46 2.80
CA PRO A 60 4.63 18.48 4.19
C PRO A 60 3.57 17.40 4.46
N GLU A 61 3.46 16.99 5.72
CA GLU A 61 2.45 16.04 6.16
C GLU A 61 1.03 16.56 5.84
N GLY A 62 0.16 15.68 5.33
CA GLY A 62 -1.21 16.04 4.93
C GLY A 62 -1.34 16.79 3.60
N HIS A 63 -0.25 16.99 2.84
CA HIS A 63 -0.32 17.61 1.52
C HIS A 63 -1.05 16.72 0.50
N VAL A 64 -1.85 17.33 -0.38
CA VAL A 64 -2.72 16.62 -1.34
C VAL A 64 -1.96 15.73 -2.33
N ASP A 65 -0.73 16.12 -2.69
CA ASP A 65 0.12 15.35 -3.61
C ASP A 65 0.81 14.12 -2.97
N SER A 66 0.61 13.88 -1.67
CA SER A 66 1.18 12.73 -0.97
C SER A 66 0.50 11.42 -1.41
N ASN A 67 1.33 10.43 -1.73
CA ASN A 67 0.88 9.07 -2.02
C ASN A 67 0.21 8.44 -0.80
N SER A 68 0.81 8.59 0.39
CA SER A 68 0.25 8.05 1.63
C SER A 68 -1.13 8.64 1.93
N LEU A 69 -1.33 9.94 1.72
CA LEU A 69 -2.66 10.54 1.88
C LEU A 69 -3.66 10.01 0.85
N MET A 70 -3.25 9.90 -0.42
CA MET A 70 -4.12 9.35 -1.48
C MET A 70 -4.53 7.90 -1.17
N VAL A 71 -3.57 7.06 -0.77
CA VAL A 71 -3.83 5.65 -0.43
C VAL A 71 -4.67 5.55 0.84
N GLN A 72 -4.41 6.38 1.86
CA GLN A 72 -5.20 6.38 3.09
C GLN A 72 -6.69 6.58 2.76
N LYS A 73 -7.00 7.60 1.96
CA LYS A 73 -8.37 7.98 1.58
C LYS A 73 -9.04 7.04 0.59
N SER A 74 -8.27 6.30 -0.21
CA SER A 74 -8.81 5.40 -1.25
C SER A 74 -8.84 3.94 -0.83
N LEU A 75 -8.03 3.55 0.16
CA LEU A 75 -7.82 2.16 0.56
C LEU A 75 -8.01 1.95 2.06
N PHE A 76 -7.12 2.51 2.88
CA PHE A 76 -6.98 2.09 4.28
C PHE A 76 -8.14 2.56 5.17
N GLU A 77 -8.83 3.65 4.83
CA GLU A 77 -10.09 4.04 5.50
C GLU A 77 -11.20 2.99 5.36
N PHE A 78 -11.11 2.10 4.36
CA PHE A 78 -12.14 1.11 4.04
C PHE A 78 -11.74 -0.35 4.31
N LEU A 79 -10.47 -0.59 4.68
CA LEU A 79 -9.97 -1.93 4.92
C LEU A 79 -9.73 -2.18 6.41
N PRO A 80 -10.03 -3.39 6.93
CA PRO A 80 -9.75 -3.75 8.31
C PRO A 80 -8.27 -4.13 8.49
N VAL A 81 -7.37 -3.20 8.22
CA VAL A 81 -5.90 -3.38 8.33
C VAL A 81 -5.36 -2.57 9.51
N ASN A 82 -4.30 -3.07 10.15
CA ASN A 82 -3.63 -2.38 11.24
C ASN A 82 -2.31 -1.73 10.79
N GLU A 83 -1.79 -0.80 11.59
CA GLU A 83 -0.56 -0.05 11.27
C GLU A 83 0.67 -0.93 11.07
N LYS A 84 0.75 -2.11 11.72
CA LYS A 84 1.88 -3.03 11.57
C LYS A 84 1.90 -3.70 10.19
N GLN A 85 0.82 -3.58 9.42
CA GLN A 85 0.73 -4.07 8.05
C GLN A 85 1.12 -3.02 7.02
N ILE A 86 1.38 -1.76 7.43
CA ILE A 86 1.57 -0.62 6.52
C ILE A 86 2.97 -0.03 6.72
N PHE A 87 3.80 -0.13 5.69
CA PHE A 87 5.18 0.33 5.67
C PHE A 87 5.31 1.58 4.80
N MET A 88 5.21 2.74 5.44
CA MET A 88 5.26 4.05 4.77
C MET A 88 6.68 4.57 4.60
N ILE A 89 6.85 5.39 3.55
CA ILE A 89 8.04 6.21 3.35
C ILE A 89 7.77 7.59 4.00
N PRO A 90 8.52 8.04 5.02
CA PRO A 90 8.27 9.32 5.67
C PRO A 90 8.78 10.49 4.81
N GLY A 91 8.10 10.77 3.69
CA GLY A 91 8.52 11.76 2.69
C GLY A 91 8.76 13.17 3.25
N TYR A 92 8.04 13.56 4.30
CA TYR A 92 8.19 14.84 4.99
C TYR A 92 9.59 15.05 5.61
N LEU A 93 10.38 13.98 5.79
CA LEU A 93 11.76 14.07 6.28
C LEU A 93 12.78 14.45 5.18
N GLY A 94 12.35 14.49 3.92
CA GLY A 94 13.20 14.74 2.76
C GLY A 94 14.07 13.53 2.36
N ALA A 95 14.49 13.50 1.10
CA ALA A 95 15.09 12.32 0.45
C ALA A 95 16.31 11.72 1.18
N LYS A 96 17.24 12.56 1.68
CA LYS A 96 18.47 12.08 2.33
C LYS A 96 18.21 11.33 3.64
N LYS A 97 17.21 11.75 4.41
CA LYS A 97 16.92 11.18 5.74
C LYS A 97 16.05 9.92 5.64
N VAL A 98 15.19 9.86 4.62
CA VAL A 98 14.32 8.72 4.32
C VAL A 98 15.10 7.46 3.94
N LEU A 99 16.13 7.58 3.11
CA LEU A 99 16.90 6.43 2.60
C LEU A 99 17.54 5.59 3.71
N TRP A 100 17.93 6.21 4.82
CA TRP A 100 18.52 5.53 5.97
C TRP A 100 17.49 4.69 6.76
N ASN A 101 16.24 5.14 6.84
CA ASN A 101 15.18 4.43 7.57
C ASN A 101 14.65 3.21 6.82
N ILE A 102 14.55 3.26 5.49
CA ILE A 102 13.99 2.17 4.68
C ILE A 102 14.86 0.91 4.71
N GLN A 103 16.19 1.07 4.76
CA GLN A 103 17.12 -0.07 4.78
C GLN A 103 16.92 -1.01 5.99
N ASN A 104 16.29 -0.53 7.07
CA ASN A 104 16.03 -1.31 8.27
C ASN A 104 14.63 -1.94 8.32
N LEU A 105 13.76 -1.67 7.34
CA LEU A 105 12.39 -2.19 7.30
C LEU A 105 12.28 -3.64 6.76
N PHE A 106 13.34 -4.13 6.12
CA PHE A 106 13.37 -5.45 5.48
C PHE A 106 14.39 -6.43 6.11
N ASN A 107 14.98 -6.06 7.26
CA ASN A 107 15.93 -6.89 8.01
C ASN A 107 15.21 -7.67 9.14
#